data_AF-A0A2U2Z2I3-F1
#
_entry.id   AF-A0A2U2Z2I3-F1
#
_cell.length_a   1.000
_cell.length_b   1.000
_cell.length_c   1.000
_cell.angle_alpha   90.00
_cell.angle_beta   90.00
_cell.angle_gamma   90.00
#
_symmetry.space_group_name_H-M   'P 1'
#
loop_
_entity.id
_entity.type
_entity.pdbx_description
1 polymer ?
#
loop_
_entity_poly.entity_id
_entity_poly.type
_entity_poly.pdbx_seq_one_letter_code
_entity_poly.pdbx_strand_id
1 'polypeptide(L)'
;MTAQPEHSDIGQFAPPMRTLAELREALSTWGFPGDRQKFEAELDAIELDDLTRVREITQAYRHRILMRYNPGAMAALARSTGDVEAELRRKLAEAAR
;
A
#
# COMPACT_ATOMS: atom_id res chain seq x y z
N MET A 1 -0.97 -28.00 -22.15
CA MET A 1 -1.68 -26.80 -21.69
C MET A 1 -1.13 -26.45 -20.32
N THR A 2 -0.24 -25.47 -20.23
CA THR A 2 0.30 -24.97 -18.96
C THR A 2 -0.20 -23.54 -18.78
N ALA A 3 -1.17 -23.38 -17.88
CA ALA A 3 -1.66 -22.08 -17.46
C ALA A 3 -0.49 -21.31 -16.84
N GLN A 4 -0.25 -20.09 -17.34
CA GLN A 4 0.62 -19.15 -16.62
C GLN A 4 -0.02 -18.92 -15.24
N PRO A 5 0.74 -18.94 -14.14
CA PRO A 5 0.20 -18.44 -12.89
C PRO A 5 0.01 -16.95 -13.09
N GLU A 6 -1.25 -16.58 -13.24
CA GLU A 6 -1.71 -15.22 -13.27
C GLU A 6 -1.21 -14.62 -11.95
N HIS A 7 -0.26 -13.68 -12.02
CA HIS A 7 0.14 -12.87 -10.86
C HIS A 7 -1.00 -11.89 -10.51
N SER A 8 -2.21 -12.42 -10.40
CA SER A 8 -3.46 -11.71 -10.23
C SER A 8 -3.94 -11.95 -8.80
N ASP A 9 -3.15 -11.55 -7.80
CA ASP A 9 -3.71 -11.28 -6.46
C ASP A 9 -2.77 -10.48 -5.53
N ILE A 10 -1.98 -9.56 -6.08
CA ILE A 10 -1.35 -8.50 -5.27
C ILE A 10 -2.37 -7.38 -4.97
N GLY A 11 -3.62 -7.77 -4.72
CA GLY A 11 -4.76 -6.85 -4.55
C GLY A 11 -5.37 -6.83 -3.15
N GLN A 12 -5.01 -7.75 -2.24
CA GLN A 12 -6.02 -8.17 -1.26
C GLN A 12 -5.94 -7.63 0.17
N PHE A 13 -5.18 -6.55 0.43
CA PHE A 13 -5.44 -5.81 1.67
C PHE A 13 -5.06 -4.32 1.60
N ALA A 14 -5.45 -3.57 0.58
CA ALA A 14 -5.37 -2.11 0.71
C ALA A 14 -6.36 -1.66 1.80
N PRO A 15 -5.94 -0.84 2.80
CA PRO A 15 -6.88 -0.36 3.80
C PRO A 15 -8.03 0.38 3.10
N PRO A 16 -9.30 0.13 3.51
CA PRO A 16 -10.42 0.86 2.94
C PRO A 16 -10.20 2.34 3.22
N MET A 17 -10.24 3.15 2.16
CA MET A 17 -10.03 4.61 2.20
C MET A 17 -11.03 5.32 1.26
N ARG A 18 -12.21 4.72 1.03
CA ARG A 18 -13.25 5.27 0.13
C ARG A 18 -13.97 6.47 0.74
N THR A 19 -14.00 6.56 2.07
CA THR A 19 -14.61 7.67 2.81
C THR A 19 -13.58 8.40 3.68
N LEU A 20 -13.92 9.63 4.14
CA LEU A 20 -13.08 10.35 5.10
C LEU A 20 -12.98 9.60 6.44
N ALA A 21 -14.06 8.98 6.89
CA ALA A 21 -14.05 8.15 8.11
C ALA A 21 -13.07 6.98 7.98
N GLU A 22 -13.14 6.28 6.84
CA GLU A 22 -12.19 5.21 6.51
C GLU A 22 -10.74 5.71 6.45
N LEU A 23 -10.49 6.89 5.87
CA LEU A 23 -9.16 7.49 5.83
C LEU A 23 -8.63 7.83 7.24
N ARG A 24 -9.47 8.34 8.14
CA ARG A 24 -9.08 8.65 9.53
C ARG A 24 -8.64 7.41 10.30
N GLU A 25 -9.42 6.35 10.19
CA GLU A 25 -9.08 5.05 10.78
C GLU A 25 -7.80 4.49 10.15
N ALA A 26 -7.64 4.69 8.83
CA ALA A 26 -6.44 4.26 8.15
C ALA A 26 -5.19 5.02 8.56
N LEU A 27 -5.29 6.33 8.82
CA LEU A 27 -4.18 7.13 9.35
C LEU A 27 -3.81 6.73 10.78
N SER A 28 -4.79 6.29 11.58
CA SER A 28 -4.54 5.83 12.95
C SER A 28 -3.79 4.51 12.97
N THR A 29 -4.16 3.61 12.08
CA THR A 29 -3.68 2.22 12.09
C THR A 29 -2.43 2.05 11.24
N TRP A 30 -2.38 2.70 10.07
CA TRP A 30 -1.32 2.56 9.07
C TRP A 30 -0.63 3.87 8.70
N GLY A 31 -1.05 5.03 9.25
CA GLY A 31 -0.34 6.31 9.08
C GLY A 31 0.88 6.45 10.00
N PHE A 32 1.75 7.41 9.72
CA PHE A 32 2.86 7.72 10.63
C PHE A 32 2.31 8.30 11.94
N PRO A 33 3.04 8.13 13.08
CA PRO A 33 2.66 8.78 14.32
C PRO A 33 2.47 10.29 14.12
N GLY A 34 1.32 10.82 14.50
CA GLY A 34 0.98 12.25 14.29
C GLY A 34 0.14 12.53 13.03
N ASP A 35 0.04 11.60 12.08
CA ASP A 35 -0.60 11.88 10.79
C ASP A 35 -2.10 12.10 10.91
N ARG A 36 -2.78 11.38 11.80
CA ARG A 36 -4.21 11.64 12.07
C ARG A 36 -4.41 13.03 12.63
N GLN A 37 -3.61 13.44 13.63
CA GLN A 37 -3.76 14.76 14.24
C GLN A 37 -3.48 15.88 13.22
N LYS A 38 -2.46 15.70 12.38
CA LYS A 38 -2.12 16.67 11.34
C LYS A 38 -3.19 16.75 10.24
N PHE A 39 -3.75 15.61 9.85
CA PHE A 39 -4.85 15.55 8.88
C PHE A 39 -6.09 16.30 9.38
N GLU A 40 -6.51 16.09 10.63
CA GLU A 40 -7.67 16.83 11.17
C GLU A 40 -7.37 18.33 11.29
N ALA A 41 -6.17 18.71 11.77
CA ALA A 41 -5.81 20.12 11.87
C ALA A 41 -5.79 20.82 10.49
N GLU A 42 -5.33 20.10 9.46
CA GLU A 42 -5.39 20.60 8.07
C GLU A 42 -6.82 20.69 7.55
N LEU A 43 -7.72 19.76 7.90
CA LEU A 43 -9.14 19.82 7.52
C LEU A 43 -9.90 20.94 8.24
N ASP A 44 -9.65 21.13 9.53
CA ASP A 44 -10.32 22.15 10.37
C ASP A 44 -9.98 23.58 9.92
N ALA A 45 -8.84 23.76 9.25
CA ALA A 45 -8.37 25.05 8.75
C ALA A 45 -8.94 25.43 7.36
N ILE A 46 -9.73 24.56 6.72
CA ILE A 46 -10.25 24.77 5.37
C ILE A 46 -11.64 25.39 5.43
N GLU A 47 -11.89 26.37 4.57
CA GLU A 47 -13.24 26.90 4.33
C GLU A 47 -14.15 25.81 3.74
N LEU A 48 -15.39 25.70 4.23
CA LEU A 48 -16.30 24.59 3.87
C LEU A 48 -16.57 24.47 2.36
N ASP A 49 -16.43 25.56 1.61
CA ASP A 49 -16.66 25.63 0.16
C ASP A 49 -15.41 25.32 -0.68
N ASP A 50 -14.21 25.26 -0.07
CA ASP A 50 -12.97 24.87 -0.74
C ASP A 50 -12.83 23.34 -0.84
N LEU A 51 -13.70 22.76 -1.65
CA LEU A 51 -13.71 21.32 -1.93
C LEU A 51 -12.46 20.84 -2.69
N THR A 52 -11.77 21.75 -3.38
CA THR A 52 -10.50 21.46 -4.05
C THR A 52 -9.44 21.14 -3.01
N ARG A 53 -9.33 21.98 -1.98
CA ARG A 53 -8.35 21.80 -0.93
C ARG A 53 -8.60 20.54 -0.09
N VAL A 54 -9.87 20.26 0.22
CA VAL A 54 -10.28 19.00 0.89
C VAL A 54 -9.83 17.78 0.08
N ARG A 55 -10.00 17.82 -1.26
CA ARG A 55 -9.57 16.74 -2.15
C ARG A 55 -8.05 16.58 -2.13
N GLU A 56 -7.30 17.66 -2.23
CA GLU A 56 -5.82 17.63 -2.23
C GLU A 56 -5.26 16.99 -0.95
N ILE A 57 -5.76 17.42 0.20
CA ILE A 57 -5.34 16.89 1.51
C ILE A 57 -5.70 15.41 1.60
N THR A 58 -6.93 15.04 1.27
CA THR A 58 -7.37 13.64 1.25
C THR A 58 -6.47 12.76 0.37
N GLN A 59 -6.07 13.24 -0.81
CA GLN A 59 -5.20 12.50 -1.73
C GLN A 59 -3.76 12.38 -1.20
N ALA A 60 -3.21 13.45 -0.63
CA ALA A 60 -1.86 13.45 -0.07
C ALA A 60 -1.72 12.40 1.05
N TYR A 61 -2.69 12.33 1.96
CA TYR A 61 -2.67 11.38 3.07
C TYR A 61 -2.95 9.94 2.62
N ARG A 62 -3.85 9.73 1.64
CA ARG A 62 -4.02 8.41 1.00
C ARG A 62 -2.73 7.93 0.36
N HIS A 63 -2.03 8.80 -0.38
CA HIS A 63 -0.76 8.47 -0.99
C HIS A 63 0.28 8.07 0.05
N ARG A 64 0.36 8.81 1.17
CA ARG A 64 1.29 8.53 2.26
C ARG A 64 1.05 7.17 2.93
N ILE A 65 -0.22 6.80 3.16
CA ILE A 65 -0.58 5.46 3.65
C ILE A 65 -0.16 4.40 2.63
N LEU A 66 -0.45 4.59 1.34
CA LEU A 66 -0.08 3.65 0.29
C LEU A 66 1.43 3.46 0.17
N MET A 67 2.23 4.52 0.33
CA MET A 67 3.69 4.42 0.35
C MET A 67 4.20 3.56 1.51
N ARG A 68 3.59 3.69 2.70
CA ARG A 68 3.92 2.82 3.85
C ARG A 68 3.38 1.40 3.67
N TYR A 69 2.26 1.25 2.97
CA TYR A 69 1.59 0.00 2.65
C TYR A 69 2.20 -0.76 1.45
N ASN A 70 3.45 -0.46 1.04
CA ASN A 70 4.21 -1.38 0.18
C ASN A 70 5.25 -2.27 0.93
N PRO A 71 4.86 -3.08 1.94
CA PRO A 71 5.73 -4.10 2.53
C PRO A 71 6.00 -5.30 1.63
N GLY A 72 5.24 -5.50 0.55
CA GLY A 72 5.50 -6.57 -0.44
C GLY A 72 6.75 -6.31 -1.29
N ALA A 73 6.99 -5.06 -1.70
CA ALA A 73 8.26 -4.65 -2.29
C ALA A 73 9.42 -4.73 -1.27
N MET A 74 9.18 -4.34 -0.02
CA MET A 74 10.22 -4.41 1.02
C MET A 74 10.56 -5.85 1.43
N ALA A 75 9.59 -6.76 1.49
CA ALA A 75 9.82 -8.18 1.76
C ALA A 75 10.46 -8.90 0.55
N ALA A 76 10.15 -8.48 -0.68
CA ALA A 76 10.82 -8.96 -1.89
C ALA A 76 12.29 -8.46 -2.00
N LEU A 77 12.58 -7.22 -1.55
CA LEU A 77 13.95 -6.69 -1.43
C LEU A 77 14.73 -7.29 -0.25
N ALA A 78 14.04 -7.75 0.80
CA ALA A 78 14.65 -8.39 1.98
C ALA A 78 14.99 -9.88 1.77
N ARG A 79 14.57 -10.51 0.65
CA ARG A 79 15.00 -11.87 0.29
C ARG A 79 16.42 -11.83 -0.26
N SER A 80 17.30 -12.71 0.23
CA SER A 80 18.66 -12.83 -0.29
C SER A 80 18.63 -13.30 -1.75
N THR A 81 19.54 -12.77 -2.59
CA THR A 81 19.74 -13.24 -3.96
C THR A 81 19.96 -14.76 -4.01
N GLY A 82 20.55 -15.34 -2.96
CA GLY A 82 20.73 -16.79 -2.83
C GLY A 82 19.43 -17.58 -2.70
N ASP A 83 18.43 -17.05 -1.98
CA ASP A 83 17.12 -17.71 -1.83
C ASP A 83 16.33 -17.70 -3.14
N VAL A 84 16.50 -16.63 -3.92
CA VAL A 84 15.87 -16.49 -5.24
C VAL A 84 16.55 -17.41 -6.25
N GLU A 85 17.88 -17.50 -6.23
CA GLU A 85 18.64 -18.37 -7.14
C GLU A 85 18.39 -19.86 -6.84
N ALA A 86 18.31 -20.25 -5.57
CA ALA A 86 17.99 -21.62 -5.16
C ALA A 86 16.59 -22.04 -5.62
N GLU A 87 15.60 -21.15 -5.46
CA GLU A 87 14.23 -21.37 -5.95
C GLU A 87 14.19 -21.49 -7.48
N LEU A 88 14.94 -20.66 -8.20
CA LEU A 88 15.02 -20.69 -9.66
C LEU A 88 15.64 -22.00 -10.16
N ARG A 89 16.75 -22.45 -9.55
CA ARG A 89 17.38 -23.73 -9.87
C ARG A 89 16.45 -24.91 -9.61
N ARG A 90 15.70 -24.89 -8.51
CA ARG A 90 14.72 -25.94 -8.19
C ARG A 90 13.64 -26.03 -9.26
N LYS A 91 13.06 -24.88 -9.64
CA LYS A 91 12.01 -24.83 -10.68
C LYS A 91 12.51 -25.26 -12.05
N LEU A 92 13.74 -24.91 -12.43
CA LEU A 92 14.34 -25.36 -13.69
C LEU A 92 14.60 -26.87 -13.70
N ALA A 93 15.00 -27.46 -12.57
CA ALA A 93 15.18 -28.90 -12.43
C ALA A 93 13.85 -29.67 -12.45
N GLU A 94 12.80 -29.10 -11.86
CA GLU A 94 11.43 -29.64 -11.90
C GLU A 94 10.83 -29.58 -13.31
N ALA A 95 11.12 -28.52 -14.08
CA ALA A 95 10.65 -28.36 -15.46
C ALA A 95 11.44 -29.20 -16.49
N ALA A 96 12.61 -29.71 -16.12
CA ALA A 96 13.44 -30.57 -16.96
C ALA A 96 13.17 -32.07 -16.78
N ARG A 97 12.22 -32.44 -15.91
CA ARG A 97 11.66 -33.80 -15.75
C ARG A 97 10.35 -33.93 -16.51
#